data_AF-A0A950ZS75-F1
#
_entry.id   AF-A0A950ZS75-F1
#
_cell.length_a   1.000
_cell.length_b   1.000
_cell.length_c   1.000
_cell.angle_alpha   90.00
_cell.angle_beta   90.00
_cell.angle_gamma   90.00
#
_symmetry.space_group_name_H-M   'P 1'
#
loop_
_entity.id
_entity.type
_entity.pdbx_description
1 polymer ?
#
loop_
_entity_poly.entity_id
_entity_poly.type
_entity_poly.pdbx_seq_one_letter_code
_entity_poly.pdbx_strand_id
1 'polypeptide(L)'
;MSDPPAAAGKLQLQSGQTVALLNCPRALERTLLNDVDGLRRMDRDPASADAVIAFVIRSDELSTVARPAIDAGRRDALAWLAYPKGGRLGTDLNRDSLRAALEADGVQPVRQVALDDVWSALRLRPR
;
A
#
# COMPACT_ATOMS: atom_id res chain seq x y z
N MET A 1 -2.68 -26.68 -5.26
CA MET A 1 -2.74 -25.22 -5.51
C MET A 1 -1.87 -24.58 -4.47
N SER A 2 -0.69 -24.08 -4.86
CA SER A 2 0.20 -23.40 -3.92
C SER A 2 -0.51 -22.19 -3.37
N ASP A 3 -0.61 -22.06 -2.05
CA ASP A 3 -1.06 -20.82 -1.46
C ASP A 3 -0.23 -19.69 -2.06
N PRO A 4 -0.86 -18.65 -2.63
CA PRO A 4 -0.11 -17.46 -3.01
C PRO A 4 0.65 -16.97 -1.76
N PRO A 5 1.87 -16.41 -1.90
CA PRO A 5 2.53 -15.84 -0.74
C PRO A 5 1.54 -14.89 -0.05
N ALA A 6 1.38 -15.09 1.26
CA ALA A 6 0.61 -14.24 2.15
C ALA A 6 0.78 -12.78 1.73
N ALA A 7 -0.31 -12.03 1.60
CA ALA A 7 -0.29 -10.67 1.04
C ALA A 7 0.75 -9.79 1.78
N ALA A 8 0.92 -10.03 3.07
CA ALA A 8 1.92 -9.38 3.91
C ALA A 8 3.37 -9.65 3.46
N GLY A 9 3.71 -10.88 3.08
CA GLY A 9 5.04 -11.23 2.57
C GLY A 9 5.35 -10.54 1.23
N LYS A 10 4.36 -10.42 0.35
CA LYS A 10 4.50 -9.66 -0.91
C LYS A 10 4.75 -8.16 -0.66
N LEU A 11 4.14 -7.63 0.39
CA LEU A 11 4.34 -6.27 0.90
C LEU A 11 5.61 -6.10 1.74
N GLN A 12 6.40 -7.17 1.91
CA GLN A 12 7.65 -7.20 2.68
C GLN A 12 7.47 -6.86 4.16
N LEU A 13 6.28 -7.13 4.71
CA LEU A 13 6.00 -6.93 6.12
C LEU A 13 6.74 -7.97 6.98
N GLN A 14 7.29 -7.53 8.12
CA GLN A 14 8.13 -8.32 9.02
C GLN A 14 7.50 -8.44 10.41
N SER A 15 7.89 -9.49 11.15
CA SER A 15 7.46 -9.70 12.53
C SER A 15 7.92 -8.58 13.46
N GLY A 16 7.08 -8.22 14.44
CA GLY A 16 7.37 -7.21 15.47
C GLY A 16 7.34 -5.75 15.02
N GLN A 17 7.27 -5.48 13.71
CA GLN A 17 7.22 -4.13 13.16
C GLN A 17 5.88 -3.44 13.41
N THR A 18 5.86 -2.13 13.21
CA THR A 18 4.66 -1.30 13.15
C THR A 18 4.23 -1.03 11.71
N VAL A 19 2.93 -0.97 11.46
CA VAL A 19 2.37 -0.64 10.15
C VAL A 19 1.22 0.36 10.28
N ALA A 20 1.24 1.39 9.44
CA ALA A 20 0.10 2.26 9.21
C ALA A 20 -0.71 1.74 8.01
N LEU A 21 -1.98 1.40 8.23
CA LEU A 21 -2.90 0.90 7.22
C LEU A 21 -3.99 1.94 6.96
N LEU A 22 -3.80 2.76 5.91
CA LEU A 22 -4.66 3.90 5.61
C LEU A 22 -5.78 3.46 4.65
N ASN A 23 -7.03 3.65 5.07
CA ASN A 23 -8.22 3.26 4.30
C ASN A 23 -8.25 1.77 3.89
N CYS A 24 -7.58 0.92 4.67
CA CYS A 24 -7.48 -0.51 4.36
C CYS A 24 -8.84 -1.20 4.49
N PRO A 25 -9.27 -2.01 3.50
CA PRO A 25 -10.47 -2.82 3.64
C PRO A 25 -10.34 -3.79 4.81
N ARG A 26 -11.37 -3.85 5.67
CA ARG A 26 -11.36 -4.65 6.90
C ARG A 26 -10.98 -6.13 6.69
N ALA A 27 -11.34 -6.70 5.53
CA ALA A 27 -10.96 -8.07 5.19
C ALA A 27 -9.45 -8.22 4.99
N LEU A 28 -8.84 -7.32 4.20
CA LEU A 28 -7.40 -7.30 3.98
C LEU A 28 -6.63 -6.94 5.25
N GLU A 29 -7.13 -6.00 6.05
CA GLU A 29 -6.51 -5.67 7.34
C GLU A 29 -6.36 -6.93 8.22
N ARG A 30 -7.43 -7.72 8.35
CA ARG A 30 -7.41 -8.97 9.14
C ARG A 30 -6.41 -9.97 8.57
N THR A 31 -6.36 -10.13 7.24
CA THR A 31 -5.38 -11.00 6.59
C THR A 31 -3.95 -10.53 6.89
N LEU A 32 -3.63 -9.27 6.66
CA LEU A 32 -2.28 -8.73 6.86
C LEU A 32 -1.79 -8.86 8.30
N LEU A 33 -2.66 -8.60 9.28
CA LEU A 33 -2.31 -8.67 10.71
C LEU A 33 -2.18 -10.11 11.21
N ASN A 34 -2.90 -11.07 10.62
CA ASN A 34 -2.81 -12.48 11.00
C ASN A 34 -1.67 -13.22 10.30
N ASP A 35 -1.24 -12.75 9.13
CA ASP A 35 -0.16 -13.36 8.34
C ASP A 35 1.24 -13.12 8.96
N VAL A 36 1.38 -12.16 9.86
CA VAL A 36 2.67 -11.73 10.42
C VAL A 36 2.59 -11.60 11.93
N ASP A 37 3.28 -12.51 12.62
CA ASP A 37 3.36 -12.50 14.09
C ASP A 37 3.88 -11.16 14.63
N GLY A 38 3.13 -10.58 15.56
CA GLY A 38 3.53 -9.34 16.24
C GLY A 38 3.51 -8.08 15.38
N LEU A 39 2.87 -8.11 14.20
CA LEU A 39 2.62 -6.90 13.40
C LEU A 39 1.65 -5.98 14.15
N ARG A 40 2.09 -4.75 14.46
CA ARG A 40 1.31 -3.81 15.27
C ARG A 40 0.82 -2.63 14.44
N ARG A 41 -0.46 -2.30 14.56
CA ARG A 41 -1.04 -1.18 13.84
C ARG A 41 -0.66 0.15 14.51
N MET A 42 -0.33 1.16 13.69
CA MET A 42 -0.04 2.52 14.16
C MET A 42 -0.65 3.58 13.23
N ASP A 43 -1.91 3.91 13.46
CA ASP A 43 -2.62 4.86 12.59
C ASP A 43 -2.52 6.31 13.06
N ARG A 44 -2.26 6.54 14.35
CA ARG A 44 -2.22 7.89 14.93
C ARG A 44 -1.03 8.71 14.42
N ASP A 45 0.05 8.03 14.06
CA ASP A 45 1.25 8.63 13.51
C ASP A 45 1.86 7.74 12.42
N PRO A 46 1.32 7.79 11.19
CA PRO A 46 1.86 7.01 10.08
C PRO A 46 3.32 7.35 9.76
N ALA A 47 3.80 8.55 10.09
CA ALA A 47 5.15 8.97 9.77
C ALA A 47 6.21 8.22 10.60
N SER A 48 5.83 7.76 11.79
CA SER A 48 6.68 6.98 12.70
C SER A 48 6.61 5.46 12.46
N ALA A 49 5.74 4.98 11.57
CA ALA A 49 5.56 3.54 11.34
C ALA A 49 6.69 2.96 10.49
N ASP A 50 7.09 1.72 10.79
CA ASP A 50 8.11 1.02 10.01
C ASP A 50 7.65 0.79 8.57
N ALA A 51 6.33 0.60 8.38
CA ALA A 51 5.68 0.48 7.10
C ALA A 51 4.42 1.35 6.99
N VAL A 52 4.17 1.90 5.79
CA VAL A 52 2.98 2.70 5.49
C VAL A 52 2.33 2.17 4.22
N ILE A 53 1.05 1.80 4.32
CA ILE A 53 0.28 1.30 3.18
C ILE A 53 -1.00 2.11 3.06
N ALA A 54 -1.17 2.78 1.93
CA ALA A 54 -2.41 3.48 1.60
C ALA A 54 -3.25 2.70 0.60
N PHE A 55 -4.57 2.67 0.79
CA PHE A 55 -5.52 2.04 -0.12
C PHE A 55 -6.39 3.14 -0.74
N VAL A 56 -6.31 3.30 -2.06
CA VAL A 56 -7.08 4.30 -2.81
C VAL A 56 -7.94 3.62 -3.86
N ILE A 57 -9.21 3.99 -3.97
CA ILE A 57 -10.10 3.46 -5.01
C ILE A 57 -10.12 4.40 -6.21
N ARG A 58 -10.06 5.71 -5.98
CA ARG A 58 -10.18 6.73 -7.02
C ARG A 58 -9.02 7.72 -7.02
N SER A 59 -8.81 8.36 -8.17
CA SER A 59 -7.76 9.37 -8.37
C SER A 59 -7.86 10.58 -7.45
N ASP A 60 -9.07 10.98 -7.05
CA ASP A 60 -9.31 12.08 -6.12
C ASP A 60 -8.81 11.79 -4.68
N GLU A 61 -8.69 10.51 -4.30
CA GLU A 61 -8.15 10.08 -3.00
C GLU A 61 -6.62 10.20 -2.91
N LEU A 62 -5.91 10.38 -4.02
CA LEU A 62 -4.43 10.46 -4.02
C LEU A 62 -3.91 11.64 -3.20
N SER A 63 -4.58 12.79 -3.31
CA SER A 63 -4.19 14.01 -2.58
C SER A 63 -4.46 13.96 -1.08
N THR A 64 -5.29 13.02 -0.61
CA THR A 64 -5.74 12.93 0.79
C THR A 64 -5.27 11.64 1.45
N VAL A 65 -5.75 10.49 0.99
CA VAL A 65 -5.51 9.17 1.58
C VAL A 65 -4.09 8.69 1.33
N ALA A 66 -3.56 8.87 0.10
CA ALA A 66 -2.24 8.37 -0.26
C ALA A 66 -1.07 9.19 0.32
N ARG A 67 -1.35 10.40 0.82
CA ARG A 67 -0.32 11.36 1.19
C ARG A 67 0.73 10.80 2.17
N PRO A 68 0.37 10.11 3.28
CA PRO A 68 1.40 9.60 4.19
C PRO A 68 2.23 8.47 3.57
N ALA A 69 1.68 7.66 2.67
CA ALA A 69 2.44 6.64 1.95
C ALA A 69 3.41 7.27 0.94
N ILE A 70 2.99 8.32 0.22
CA ILE A 70 3.86 9.09 -0.67
C ILE A 70 5.00 9.73 0.12
N ASP A 71 4.70 10.40 1.23
CA ASP A 71 5.72 11.03 2.08
C ASP A 71 6.69 10.00 2.68
N ALA A 72 6.21 8.81 3.07
CA ALA A 72 7.07 7.70 3.48
C ALA A 72 7.96 7.21 2.33
N GLY A 73 7.42 7.12 1.11
CA GLY A 73 8.17 6.78 -0.09
C GLY A 73 9.29 7.78 -0.40
N ARG A 74 9.05 9.08 -0.22
CA ARG A 74 10.07 10.15 -0.38
C ARG A 74 11.24 10.00 0.59
N ARG A 75 11.00 9.47 1.79
CA ARG A 75 12.02 9.20 2.82
C ARG A 75 12.69 7.82 2.67
N ASP A 76 12.37 7.10 1.60
CA ASP A 76 12.81 5.73 1.35
C ASP A 76 12.35 4.69 2.40
N ALA A 77 11.29 4.99 3.16
CA ALA A 77 10.71 4.07 4.13
C ALA A 77 9.90 2.92 3.47
N LEU A 78 9.38 1.95 4.24
CA LEU A 78 8.54 0.89 3.69
C LEU A 78 7.12 1.39 3.30
N ALA A 79 7.02 2.19 2.24
CA ALA A 79 5.79 2.68 1.62
C ALA A 79 5.19 1.82 0.48
N TRP A 80 3.87 1.66 0.50
CA TRP A 80 3.08 1.02 -0.55
C TRP A 80 1.79 1.80 -0.85
N LEU A 81 1.40 1.83 -2.13
CA LEU A 81 0.10 2.32 -2.57
C LEU A 81 -0.71 1.19 -3.19
N ALA A 82 -1.76 0.77 -2.51
CA ALA A 82 -2.72 -0.23 -2.97
C ALA A 82 -3.89 0.41 -3.72
N TYR A 83 -4.31 -0.24 -4.80
CA TYR A 83 -5.40 0.21 -5.68
C TYR A 83 -6.16 -0.99 -6.26
N PRO A 84 -7.46 -0.85 -6.57
CA PRO A 84 -8.20 -1.93 -7.19
C PRO A 84 -7.67 -2.22 -8.59
N LYS A 85 -7.67 -3.50 -8.97
CA LYS A 85 -7.44 -3.93 -10.35
C LYS A 85 -8.54 -3.37 -11.24
N GLY A 86 -8.24 -3.20 -12.53
CA GLY A 86 -9.22 -2.68 -13.51
C GLY A 86 -10.55 -3.46 -13.48
N GLY A 87 -11.66 -2.75 -13.53
CA GLY A 87 -13.01 -3.33 -13.45
C GLY A 87 -13.41 -3.78 -12.03
N ARG A 88 -12.65 -3.43 -11.00
CA ARG A 88 -12.99 -3.66 -9.59
C ARG A 88 -13.34 -2.34 -8.89
N LEU A 89 -14.32 -2.39 -8.00
CA LEU A 89 -14.72 -1.31 -7.10
C LEU A 89 -14.97 0.06 -7.79
N GLY A 90 -15.28 0.09 -9.09
CA GLY A 90 -15.51 1.33 -9.84
C GLY A 90 -14.28 2.24 -9.93
N THR A 91 -13.07 1.69 -9.82
CA THR A 91 -11.82 2.46 -9.89
C THR A 91 -11.64 3.15 -11.25
N ASP A 92 -11.10 4.37 -11.24
CA ASP A 92 -10.57 5.07 -12.41
C ASP A 92 -9.04 4.96 -12.52
N LEU A 93 -8.42 4.16 -11.63
CA LEU A 93 -6.98 4.01 -11.52
C LEU A 93 -6.47 2.85 -12.36
N ASN A 94 -5.24 3.00 -12.84
CA ASN A 94 -4.42 1.92 -13.34
C ASN A 94 -2.94 2.21 -13.02
N ARG A 95 -2.05 1.26 -13.33
CA ARG A 95 -0.62 1.38 -13.04
C ARG A 95 -0.01 2.63 -13.67
N ASP A 96 -0.40 2.96 -14.90
CA ASP A 96 0.22 4.04 -15.66
C ASP A 96 -0.31 5.42 -15.22
N SER A 97 -1.61 5.55 -14.90
CA SER A 97 -2.15 6.77 -14.31
C SER A 97 -1.56 7.04 -12.92
N LEU A 98 -1.37 5.98 -12.11
CA LEU A 98 -0.70 6.08 -10.82
C LEU A 98 0.77 6.44 -10.97
N ARG A 99 1.51 5.85 -11.92
CA ARG A 99 2.90 6.24 -12.17
C ARG A 99 2.99 7.73 -12.47
N ALA A 100 2.19 8.23 -13.41
CA ALA A 100 2.21 9.64 -13.80
C ALA A 100 1.94 10.57 -12.61
N ALA A 101 0.95 10.26 -11.78
CA ALA A 101 0.63 11.04 -10.58
C ALA A 101 1.76 11.00 -9.53
N LEU A 102 2.31 9.81 -9.25
CA LEU A 102 3.36 9.60 -8.25
C LEU A 102 4.67 10.30 -8.62
N GLU A 103 5.04 10.31 -9.90
CA GLU A 103 6.28 10.96 -10.37
C GLU A 103 6.23 12.49 -10.17
N ALA A 104 5.07 13.11 -10.36
CA ALA A 104 4.87 14.53 -10.05
C ALA A 104 5.04 14.83 -8.54
N ASP A 105 4.84 13.81 -7.71
CA ASP A 105 5.07 13.84 -6.27
C ASP A 105 6.50 13.41 -5.87
N GLY A 106 7.45 13.25 -6.79
CA GLY A 106 8.85 12.95 -6.44
C GLY A 106 9.07 11.55 -5.87
N VAL A 107 8.13 10.63 -6.12
CA VAL A 107 8.29 9.20 -5.84
C VAL A 107 8.06 8.38 -7.11
N GLN A 108 8.57 7.16 -7.15
CA GLN A 108 8.39 6.27 -8.29
C GLN A 108 7.97 4.87 -7.85
N PRO A 109 7.07 4.20 -8.60
CA PRO A 109 6.73 2.82 -8.36
C PRO A 109 7.83 1.88 -8.89
N VAL A 110 8.47 1.11 -8.01
CA VAL A 110 9.58 0.20 -8.39
C VAL A 110 9.19 -1.28 -8.46
N ARG A 111 8.05 -1.65 -7.87
CA ARG A 111 7.52 -3.03 -7.86
C ARG A 111 6.01 -3.00 -7.78
N GLN A 112 5.35 -3.93 -8.47
CA GLN A 112 3.91 -4.17 -8.33
C GLN A 112 3.68 -5.58 -7.80
N VAL A 113 2.71 -5.75 -6.90
CA VAL A 113 2.28 -7.05 -6.38
C VAL A 113 0.76 -7.15 -6.38
N ALA A 114 0.21 -8.34 -6.61
CA ALA A 114 -1.20 -8.63 -6.41
C ALA A 114 -1.42 -9.08 -4.96
N LEU A 115 -2.28 -8.36 -4.22
CA LEU A 115 -2.61 -8.72 -2.84
C LEU A 115 -3.62 -9.86 -2.82
N ASP A 116 -4.70 -9.69 -3.58
CA ASP A 116 -5.77 -10.66 -3.81
C ASP A 116 -6.35 -10.48 -5.23
N ASP A 117 -7.56 -10.96 -5.51
CA ASP A 117 -8.24 -10.83 -6.80
C ASP A 117 -8.77 -9.41 -7.08
N VAL A 118 -8.82 -8.55 -6.07
CA VAL A 118 -9.39 -7.21 -6.14
C VAL A 118 -8.30 -6.14 -6.16
N TRP A 119 -7.21 -6.31 -5.41
CA TRP A 119 -6.22 -5.28 -5.12
C TRP A 119 -4.83 -5.62 -5.67
N SER A 120 -4.17 -4.59 -6.22
CA SER A 120 -2.72 -4.57 -6.45
C SER A 120 -2.08 -3.51 -5.56
N ALA A 121 -0.77 -3.59 -5.35
CA ALA A 121 0.00 -2.57 -4.65
C ALA A 121 1.30 -2.22 -5.37
N LEU A 122 1.66 -0.94 -5.34
CA LEU A 122 2.91 -0.37 -5.87
C LEU A 122 3.86 -0.04 -4.73
N ARG A 123 5.10 -0.53 -4.83
CA ARG A 123 6.21 -0.16 -3.95
C ARG A 123 6.69 1.23 -4.30
N LEU A 124 6.65 2.16 -3.36
CA LEU A 124 7.12 3.52 -3.57
C LEU A 124 8.57 3.67 -3.10
N ARG A 125 9.37 4.38 -3.88
CA ARG A 125 10.76 4.78 -3.57
C ARG A 125 10.96 6.24 -3.98
N PRO A 126 11.99 6.94 -3.48
CA PRO A 126 12.34 8.26 -3.96
C PRO A 126 12.64 8.24 -5.46
N ARG A 127 12.29 9.33 -6.16
CA ARG A 127 12.68 9.56 -7.55
C ARG A 127 14.09 10.11 -7.64
#